data_AF-A0A914DC90-F1
#
_entry.id   AF-A0A914DC90-F1
#
_cell.length_a   1.000
_cell.length_b   1.000
_cell.length_c   1.000
_cell.angle_alpha   90.00
_cell.angle_beta   90.00
_cell.angle_gamma   90.00
#
_symmetry.space_group_name_H-M   'P 1'
#
loop_
_entity.id
_entity.type
_entity.pdbx_description
1 polymer ?
#
loop_
_entity_poly.entity_id
_entity_poly.type
_entity_poly.pdbx_seq_one_letter_code
_entity_poly.pdbx_strand_id
1 'polypeptide(L)'
;MLLIFILISNCSSDSIDNFNNAKVFPLLSKLLQKDYFKFYKVNMLRPCPYWPDDHQCASKECGIQHCDDEVPLALRKKSSIIPASNEVEVETVSRSGSDCETSNQFDPLDTSLSEYDRAQLRDMDTFEDTSDRFCDVEDEDSADMHYVNLSKNPERYTGYKGNSATKIWQAIYQENCFKPDPKFDKNFLLHPTTGGLCLEKRVFYRLISGLHTAITISIASYNYKPPLAGFGEGTWYRNVEMFKGRFGPQWGQEGLERLKNLYFVYLLELRALQKIAPYLKTELFYTGSTEEDQETRAIMNSLIQIATNIPESFDENEMFKGVEADARLLREEFRLHFMNISRIMDCVGCDKCRLWGKLQTHGMGTALKILFSDLPRSINGNGKSHIPFYLTRNDLVALFQSFGRYASSIVEINEFRRIIQSSIKSEL
;
A
#
# COMPACT_ATOMS: atom_id res chain seq x y z
N MET A 1 -16.16 5.93 -24.64
CA MET A 1 -16.26 7.04 -23.67
C MET A 1 -17.53 7.04 -22.82
N LEU A 2 -18.52 6.16 -23.07
CA LEU A 2 -19.78 6.08 -22.31
C LEU A 2 -19.94 4.87 -21.36
N LEU A 3 -19.05 3.88 -21.41
CA LEU A 3 -19.26 2.59 -20.71
C LEU A 3 -18.74 2.56 -19.26
N ILE A 4 -17.66 3.29 -18.94
CA ILE A 4 -17.15 3.36 -17.55
C ILE A 4 -18.00 4.27 -16.65
N PHE A 5 -18.90 5.07 -17.22
CA PHE A 5 -19.91 5.79 -16.44
C PHE A 5 -20.96 4.87 -15.82
N ILE A 6 -21.10 3.62 -16.30
CA ILE A 6 -22.14 2.69 -15.83
C ILE A 6 -21.73 1.92 -14.57
N LEU A 7 -20.44 1.72 -14.31
CA LEU A 7 -19.96 1.08 -13.07
C LEU A 7 -20.16 1.95 -11.80
N ILE A 8 -20.67 3.18 -11.95
CA ILE A 8 -21.07 4.08 -10.84
C ILE A 8 -22.54 4.50 -10.98
N SER A 9 -23.28 4.06 -12.02
CA SER A 9 -24.55 4.71 -12.39
C SER A 9 -25.78 4.31 -11.55
N ASN A 10 -25.64 3.51 -10.49
CA ASN A 10 -26.77 3.25 -9.57
C ASN A 10 -26.47 3.50 -8.09
N CYS A 11 -25.27 3.99 -7.75
CA CYS A 11 -24.96 4.49 -6.42
C CYS A 11 -24.33 5.87 -6.57
N SER A 12 -25.08 6.92 -6.20
CA SER A 12 -24.47 8.23 -6.01
C SER A 12 -23.31 8.12 -5.02
N SER A 13 -22.27 8.95 -5.14
CA SER A 13 -21.18 9.01 -4.14
C SER A 13 -21.74 9.12 -2.71
N ASP A 14 -22.84 9.84 -2.56
CA ASP A 14 -23.54 10.02 -1.29
C ASP A 14 -24.14 8.71 -0.74
N SER A 15 -24.53 7.78 -1.63
CA SER A 15 -24.99 6.45 -1.23
C SER A 15 -23.84 5.59 -0.70
N ILE A 16 -22.67 5.64 -1.36
CA ILE A 16 -21.46 4.91 -0.93
C ILE A 16 -20.92 5.49 0.38
N ASP A 17 -20.86 6.82 0.49
CA ASP A 17 -20.39 7.51 1.69
C ASP A 17 -21.25 7.14 2.90
N ASN A 18 -22.58 7.19 2.78
CA ASN A 18 -23.48 6.82 3.87
C ASN A 18 -23.39 5.32 4.21
N PHE A 19 -23.31 4.44 3.21
CA PHE A 19 -23.15 3.01 3.43
C PHE A 19 -21.86 2.68 4.17
N ASN A 20 -20.73 3.22 3.69
CA ASN A 20 -19.42 3.01 4.30
C ASN A 20 -19.38 3.58 5.72
N ASN A 21 -19.69 4.86 5.87
CA ASN A 21 -19.47 5.60 7.12
C ASN A 21 -20.42 5.15 8.23
N ALA A 22 -21.66 4.76 7.90
CA ALA A 22 -22.65 4.35 8.90
C ALA A 22 -22.67 2.85 9.19
N LYS A 23 -22.38 1.99 8.19
CA LYS A 23 -22.57 0.53 8.33
C LYS A 23 -21.28 -0.27 8.29
N VAL A 24 -20.40 -0.01 7.31
CA VAL A 24 -19.20 -0.83 7.07
C VAL A 24 -18.07 -0.45 8.02
N PHE A 25 -17.66 0.81 8.02
CA PHE A 25 -16.46 1.27 8.73
C PHE A 25 -16.51 1.04 10.25
N PRO A 26 -17.63 1.23 10.96
CA PRO A 26 -17.68 0.97 12.41
C PRO A 26 -17.43 -0.50 12.79
N LEU A 27 -17.88 -1.44 11.95
CA LEU A 27 -17.63 -2.87 12.17
C LEU A 27 -16.22 -3.26 11.73
N LEU A 28 -15.80 -2.75 10.57
CA LEU A 28 -14.47 -3.01 10.03
C LEU A 28 -13.39 -2.49 10.99
N SER A 29 -13.52 -1.28 11.52
CA SER A 29 -12.57 -0.72 12.50
C SER A 29 -12.43 -1.60 13.74
N LYS A 30 -13.53 -2.17 14.26
CA LYS A 30 -13.49 -3.13 15.37
C LYS A 30 -12.81 -4.43 14.99
N LEU A 31 -13.08 -4.95 13.79
CA LEU A 31 -12.49 -6.18 13.27
C LEU A 31 -10.96 -6.04 13.14
N LEU A 32 -10.47 -4.93 12.60
CA LEU A 32 -9.05 -4.67 12.36
C LEU A 32 -8.21 -4.52 13.64
N GLN A 33 -8.87 -4.32 14.79
CA GLN A 33 -8.23 -4.27 16.10
C GLN A 33 -8.11 -5.64 16.79
N LYS A 34 -8.78 -6.68 16.26
CA LYS A 34 -8.69 -8.06 16.79
C LYS A 34 -7.32 -8.66 16.55
N ASP A 35 -6.90 -9.59 17.40
CA ASP A 35 -5.58 -10.22 17.39
C ASP A 35 -5.30 -10.91 16.06
N TYR A 36 -6.33 -11.52 15.46
CA TYR A 36 -6.24 -12.11 14.14
C TYR A 36 -5.83 -11.09 13.06
N PHE A 37 -6.31 -9.84 13.13
CA PHE A 37 -6.10 -8.83 12.08
C PHE A 37 -5.02 -7.78 12.40
N LYS A 38 -4.66 -7.59 13.67
CA LYS A 38 -3.72 -6.53 14.08
C LYS A 38 -2.24 -6.88 13.83
N PHE A 39 -1.90 -8.16 13.66
CA PHE A 39 -0.54 -8.60 13.38
C PHE A 39 -0.33 -8.99 11.92
N TYR A 40 0.61 -8.35 11.25
CA TYR A 40 0.96 -8.61 9.85
C TYR A 40 2.36 -9.21 9.75
N LYS A 41 2.52 -10.29 8.97
CA LYS A 41 3.80 -10.97 8.77
C LYS A 41 4.48 -10.37 7.53
N VAL A 42 5.64 -9.75 7.71
CA VAL A 42 6.32 -9.00 6.64
C VAL A 42 7.84 -9.09 6.80
N ASN A 43 8.56 -9.04 5.69
CA ASN A 43 10.01 -8.87 5.68
C ASN A 43 10.35 -7.40 5.40
N MET A 44 10.87 -6.72 6.42
CA MET A 44 11.33 -5.32 6.37
C MET A 44 12.84 -5.20 6.14
N LEU A 45 13.58 -6.31 6.07
CA LEU A 45 15.04 -6.35 5.98
C LEU A 45 15.55 -6.60 4.54
N ARG A 46 14.65 -6.90 3.59
CA ARG A 46 15.05 -7.06 2.19
C ARG A 46 15.69 -5.78 1.66
N PRO A 47 16.89 -5.83 1.06
CA PRO A 47 17.49 -4.66 0.43
C PRO A 47 16.75 -4.30 -0.86
N CYS A 48 16.81 -3.03 -1.26
CA CYS A 48 16.29 -2.62 -2.56
C CYS A 48 17.01 -3.34 -3.72
N PRO A 49 16.29 -4.03 -4.62
CA PRO A 49 16.92 -4.77 -5.73
C PRO A 49 17.28 -3.88 -6.93
N TYR A 50 16.78 -2.64 -6.99
CA TYR A 50 16.89 -1.77 -8.17
C TYR A 50 17.93 -0.67 -8.05
N TRP A 51 18.19 -0.19 -6.84
CA TRP A 51 19.20 0.82 -6.56
C TRP A 51 19.68 0.66 -5.12
N PRO A 52 20.92 1.06 -4.79
CA PRO A 52 21.37 1.04 -3.42
C PRO A 52 20.44 1.89 -2.55
N ASP A 53 20.02 1.34 -1.41
CA ASP A 53 19.31 2.10 -0.40
C ASP A 53 20.23 3.21 0.13
N ASP A 54 19.68 4.41 0.33
CA ASP A 54 20.38 5.52 1.01
C ASP A 54 20.60 5.21 2.52
N HIS A 55 20.43 3.95 2.96
CA HIS A 55 20.55 3.49 4.35
C HIS A 55 21.99 3.18 4.79
N GLN A 56 23.02 3.78 4.18
CA GLN A 56 24.41 3.63 4.64
C GLN A 56 25.20 4.93 4.50
N CYS A 57 25.52 5.58 5.64
CA CYS A 57 26.88 5.58 6.20
C CYS A 57 26.96 6.37 7.53
N ALA A 58 26.88 5.69 8.67
CA ALA A 58 27.15 6.31 9.98
C ALA A 58 27.90 5.39 10.98
N SER A 59 28.51 4.29 10.53
CA SER A 59 29.48 3.55 11.35
C SER A 59 30.89 4.01 11.01
N LYS A 60 31.72 4.23 12.04
CA LYS A 60 33.16 4.57 11.92
C LYS A 60 34.02 3.47 11.26
N GLU A 61 33.39 2.41 10.75
CA GLU A 61 34.03 1.27 10.09
C GLU A 61 33.89 1.32 8.55
N CYS A 62 33.13 2.26 7.99
CA CYS A 62 33.18 2.56 6.56
C CYS A 62 34.29 3.59 6.23
N GLY A 63 35.42 3.46 6.91
CA GLY A 63 36.66 4.03 6.44
C GLY A 63 37.09 3.24 5.21
N ILE A 64 36.99 3.85 4.03
CA ILE A 64 37.82 3.42 2.90
C ILE A 64 39.24 3.43 3.44
N GLN A 65 39.80 2.23 3.67
CA GLN A 65 41.20 2.08 3.97
C GLN A 65 41.94 2.76 2.83
N HIS A 66 42.85 3.68 3.15
CA HIS A 66 43.71 4.29 2.15
C HIS A 66 44.41 3.17 1.39
N CYS A 67 44.00 2.93 0.14
CA CYS A 67 44.76 2.13 -0.80
C CYS A 67 45.96 2.99 -1.23
N ASP A 68 46.94 3.14 -0.34
CA ASP A 68 48.29 3.45 -0.78
C ASP A 68 48.86 2.14 -1.32
N ASP A 69 48.88 2.04 -2.65
CA ASP A 69 49.92 1.39 -3.46
C ASP A 69 49.38 0.74 -4.74
N GLU A 70 48.72 1.49 -5.63
CA GLU A 70 48.58 1.08 -7.04
C GLU A 70 48.22 2.24 -8.00
N VAL A 71 48.63 3.47 -7.69
CA VAL A 71 48.49 4.61 -8.62
C VAL A 71 49.77 4.78 -9.44
N PRO A 72 49.70 4.68 -10.79
CA PRO A 72 50.86 4.89 -11.66
C PRO A 72 51.55 6.24 -11.43
N LEU A 73 52.88 6.23 -11.44
CA LEU A 73 53.76 7.37 -11.10
C LEU A 73 53.45 8.69 -11.85
N ALA A 74 52.77 8.63 -13.00
CA ALA A 74 52.40 9.81 -13.79
C ALA A 74 51.38 10.74 -13.11
N LEU A 75 50.65 10.27 -12.10
CA LEU A 75 49.57 11.03 -11.45
C LEU A 75 49.91 11.53 -10.03
N ARG A 76 51.11 11.23 -9.51
CA ARG A 76 51.59 11.77 -8.22
C ARG A 76 52.18 13.17 -8.41
N LYS A 77 51.34 14.23 -8.46
CA LYS A 77 51.83 15.60 -8.28
C LYS A 77 52.00 15.90 -6.79
N LYS A 78 53.25 16.09 -6.37
CA LYS A 78 53.64 16.52 -5.02
C LYS A 78 53.32 18.01 -4.83
N SER A 79 52.39 18.34 -3.94
CA SER A 79 52.32 19.68 -3.34
C SER A 79 53.24 19.71 -2.12
N SER A 80 54.36 20.42 -2.27
CA SER A 80 55.28 20.72 -1.16
C SER A 80 54.67 21.77 -0.22
N ILE A 81 54.78 21.49 1.07
CA ILE A 81 54.33 22.29 2.22
C ILE A 81 55.28 23.47 2.47
N ILE A 82 54.75 24.64 2.82
CA ILE A 82 55.34 25.54 3.84
C ILE A 82 54.20 26.12 4.71
N PRO A 83 54.32 26.17 6.07
CA PRO A 83 53.29 26.61 7.00
C PRO A 83 53.50 28.03 7.52
N ALA A 84 52.44 28.83 7.69
CA ALA A 84 52.33 29.88 8.71
C ALA A 84 50.95 30.58 8.69
N SER A 85 50.26 30.51 9.84
CA SER A 85 49.33 31.47 10.44
C SER A 85 48.57 32.46 9.53
N ASN A 86 47.25 32.28 9.44
CA ASN A 86 46.26 33.22 9.96
C ASN A 86 44.84 32.68 9.75
N GLU A 87 43.99 32.95 10.74
CA GLU A 87 42.57 32.62 10.83
C GLU A 87 41.80 32.97 9.55
N VAL A 88 41.15 31.97 8.96
CA VAL A 88 39.93 32.15 8.15
C VAL A 88 39.04 30.95 8.45
N GLU A 89 37.92 31.21 9.12
CA GLU A 89 36.79 30.30 9.20
C GLU A 89 36.32 29.99 7.78
N VAL A 90 36.49 28.74 7.35
CA VAL A 90 35.84 28.23 6.13
C VAL A 90 34.72 27.33 6.59
N GLU A 91 33.50 27.87 6.50
CA GLU A 91 32.25 27.14 6.64
C GLU A 91 32.33 25.84 5.84
N THR A 92 32.35 24.71 6.56
CA THR A 92 32.01 23.42 5.97
C THR A 92 30.56 23.48 5.53
N VAL A 93 30.36 23.67 4.23
CA VAL A 93 29.08 23.45 3.57
C VAL A 93 28.70 22.00 3.79
N SER A 94 27.83 21.77 4.77
CA SER A 94 27.11 20.53 5.02
C SER A 94 26.42 20.11 3.72
N ARG A 95 26.96 19.08 3.06
CA ARG A 95 26.20 18.36 2.04
C ARG A 95 24.97 17.78 2.72
N SER A 96 23.80 18.21 2.24
CA SER A 96 22.46 17.86 2.71
C SER A 96 22.37 16.40 3.14
N GLY A 97 22.09 16.18 4.43
CA GLY A 97 21.64 14.88 4.93
C GLY A 97 20.45 14.42 4.09
N SER A 98 20.42 13.15 3.73
CA SER A 98 19.34 12.58 2.95
C SER A 98 18.03 12.70 3.72
N ASP A 99 17.01 13.29 3.08
CA ASP A 99 15.66 13.48 3.66
C ASP A 99 15.07 12.18 4.25
N CYS A 100 15.56 10.99 3.85
CA CYS A 100 15.14 9.69 4.39
C CYS A 100 15.48 9.48 5.88
N GLU A 101 16.65 9.92 6.36
CA GLU A 101 17.05 9.71 7.77
C GLU A 101 16.14 10.47 8.73
N THR A 102 15.64 11.65 8.30
CA THR A 102 14.75 12.47 9.12
C THR A 102 13.35 11.86 9.29
N SER A 103 12.88 11.05 8.33
CA SER A 103 11.54 10.45 8.38
C SER A 103 11.45 9.34 9.42
N ASN A 104 12.42 8.42 9.43
CA ASN A 104 12.46 7.32 10.40
C ASN A 104 12.82 7.80 11.82
N GLN A 105 13.60 8.88 11.94
CA GLN A 105 13.84 9.53 13.24
C GLN A 105 12.58 10.21 13.80
N PHE A 106 11.74 10.75 12.91
CA PHE A 106 10.50 11.44 13.29
C PHE A 106 9.39 10.48 13.74
N ASP A 107 9.14 9.42 12.98
CA ASP A 107 8.08 8.44 13.29
C ASP A 107 8.57 6.98 13.09
N PRO A 108 9.41 6.47 14.00
CA PRO A 108 10.06 5.16 13.86
C PRO A 108 9.06 4.02 13.90
N LEU A 109 9.36 2.95 13.15
CA LEU A 109 8.61 1.70 13.18
C LEU A 109 8.79 1.01 14.54
N ASP A 110 7.69 0.73 15.23
CA ASP A 110 7.67 -0.01 16.49
C ASP A 110 7.54 -1.52 16.20
N THR A 111 8.64 -2.25 16.36
CA THR A 111 8.71 -3.71 16.21
C THR A 111 8.53 -4.46 17.53
N SER A 112 8.17 -3.76 18.62
CA SER A 112 7.99 -4.38 19.93
C SER A 112 6.74 -5.27 19.99
N LEU A 113 6.93 -6.50 20.45
CA LEU A 113 5.87 -7.47 20.74
C LEU A 113 5.99 -7.90 22.19
N SER A 114 4.85 -8.01 22.89
CA SER A 114 4.85 -8.56 24.25
C SER A 114 5.21 -10.05 24.23
N GLU A 115 5.60 -10.59 25.38
CA GLU A 115 5.86 -12.03 25.50
C GLU A 115 4.59 -12.86 25.20
N TYR A 116 3.43 -12.36 25.64
CA TYR A 116 2.13 -12.94 25.30
C TYR A 116 1.88 -12.95 23.79
N ASP A 117 2.06 -11.81 23.11
CA ASP A 117 1.86 -11.72 21.66
C ASP A 117 2.77 -12.70 20.91
N ARG A 118 4.04 -12.84 21.34
CA ARG A 118 4.99 -13.78 20.72
C ARG A 118 4.57 -15.23 20.90
N ALA A 119 4.06 -15.60 22.08
CA ALA A 119 3.58 -16.95 22.34
C ALA A 119 2.33 -17.26 21.50
N GLN A 120 1.38 -16.33 21.45
CA GLN A 120 0.17 -16.43 20.65
C GLN A 120 0.48 -16.61 19.16
N LEU A 121 1.38 -15.77 18.62
CA LEU A 121 1.76 -15.82 17.20
C LEU A 121 2.48 -17.13 16.83
N ARG A 122 3.29 -17.70 17.73
CA ARG A 122 3.92 -19.01 17.53
C ARG A 122 2.89 -20.14 17.48
N ASP A 123 1.88 -20.08 18.34
CA ASP A 123 0.79 -21.05 18.34
C ASP A 123 -0.04 -20.96 17.05
N MET A 124 -0.32 -19.73 16.59
CA MET A 124 -0.99 -19.48 15.31
C MET A 124 -0.19 -20.01 14.12
N ASP A 125 1.12 -19.74 14.04
CA ASP A 125 2.00 -20.29 13.00
C ASP A 125 1.98 -21.84 13.02
N THR A 126 2.00 -22.45 14.21
CA THR A 126 1.95 -23.92 14.36
C THR A 126 0.63 -24.50 13.85
N PHE A 127 -0.50 -23.88 14.21
CA PHE A 127 -1.82 -24.28 13.73
C PHE A 127 -1.89 -24.23 12.19
N GLU A 128 -1.38 -23.14 11.62
CA GLU A 128 -1.30 -22.90 10.19
C GLU A 128 -0.48 -23.97 9.44
N ASP A 129 0.67 -24.37 9.97
CA ASP A 129 1.52 -25.41 9.37
C ASP A 129 0.91 -26.81 9.44
N THR A 130 0.08 -27.09 10.46
CA THR A 130 -0.63 -28.38 10.57
C THR A 130 -1.83 -28.51 9.64
N SER A 131 -2.34 -27.40 9.10
CA SER A 131 -3.40 -27.41 8.09
C SER A 131 -2.81 -27.63 6.69
N ASP A 132 -2.79 -28.88 6.19
CA ASP A 132 -2.26 -29.34 4.89
C ASP A 132 -1.96 -28.23 3.84
N ARG A 133 -0.73 -27.70 3.87
CA ARG A 133 -0.20 -26.71 2.90
C ARG A 133 0.48 -27.43 1.75
N PHE A 134 -0.25 -27.74 0.68
CA PHE A 134 0.34 -28.53 -0.41
C PHE A 134 1.07 -27.71 -1.49
N CYS A 135 0.85 -26.39 -1.59
CA CYS A 135 1.42 -25.57 -2.67
C CYS A 135 1.48 -24.07 -2.29
N ASP A 136 2.55 -23.61 -1.65
CA ASP A 136 2.90 -22.19 -1.66
C ASP A 136 4.23 -21.97 -2.40
N VAL A 137 4.32 -20.83 -3.10
CA VAL A 137 5.49 -20.47 -3.91
C VAL A 137 6.57 -19.91 -2.98
N GLU A 138 7.73 -20.57 -2.97
CA GLU A 138 8.85 -20.38 -2.04
C GLU A 138 9.45 -18.95 -1.95
N ASP A 139 9.04 -18.02 -2.81
CA ASP A 139 9.64 -16.67 -2.90
C ASP A 139 9.24 -15.73 -1.73
N GLU A 140 8.22 -16.07 -0.94
CA GLU A 140 7.79 -15.29 0.22
C GLU A 140 8.17 -15.87 1.59
N ASP A 141 8.51 -17.16 1.71
CA ASP A 141 8.98 -17.75 2.98
C ASP A 141 10.46 -17.46 3.26
N SER A 142 10.86 -16.19 3.18
CA SER A 142 12.19 -15.79 3.67
C SER A 142 12.24 -15.99 5.19
N ALA A 143 13.30 -16.64 5.68
CA ALA A 143 13.57 -16.86 7.10
C ALA A 143 13.49 -15.58 7.97
N ASP A 144 13.56 -14.40 7.35
CA ASP A 144 13.55 -13.09 8.01
C ASP A 144 12.16 -12.42 8.12
N MET A 145 11.09 -13.14 7.78
CA MET A 145 9.73 -12.65 8.01
C MET A 145 9.44 -12.53 9.51
N HIS A 146 8.89 -11.39 9.92
CA HIS A 146 8.52 -11.13 11.30
C HIS A 146 7.15 -10.46 11.40
N TYR A 147 6.52 -10.59 12.57
CA TYR A 147 5.25 -9.98 12.86
C TYR A 147 5.41 -8.52 13.29
N VAL A 148 4.57 -7.65 12.74
CA VAL A 148 4.46 -6.25 13.14
C VAL A 148 3.04 -5.99 13.64
N ASN A 149 2.92 -5.33 14.78
CA ASN A 149 1.63 -4.88 15.32
C ASN A 149 1.22 -3.57 14.63
N LEU A 150 0.17 -3.64 13.81
CA LEU A 150 -0.33 -2.51 13.01
C LEU A 150 -0.96 -1.42 13.90
N SER A 151 -1.53 -1.78 15.04
CA SER A 151 -2.14 -0.81 15.98
C SER A 151 -1.12 0.15 16.58
N LYS A 152 0.14 -0.29 16.73
CA LYS A 152 1.26 0.56 17.18
C LYS A 152 1.86 1.39 16.04
N ASN A 153 1.58 1.01 14.80
CA ASN A 153 2.19 1.57 13.61
C ASN A 153 1.15 2.12 12.63
N PRO A 154 0.34 3.12 13.03
CA PRO A 154 -0.70 3.67 12.15
C PRO A 154 -0.09 4.38 10.92
N GLU A 155 -0.76 4.29 9.78
CA GLU A 155 -0.43 5.08 8.59
C GLU A 155 -0.76 6.56 8.86
N ARG A 156 0.23 7.44 8.78
CA ARG A 156 0.09 8.89 9.02
C ARG A 156 1.23 9.66 8.38
N TYR A 157 1.30 10.99 8.58
CA TYR A 157 2.44 11.79 8.13
C TYR A 157 3.73 11.32 8.80
N THR A 158 4.75 10.99 7.99
CA THR A 158 6.09 10.57 8.45
C THR A 158 7.19 11.56 8.04
N GLY A 159 6.87 12.61 7.29
CA GLY A 159 7.86 13.51 6.69
C GLY A 159 8.54 13.00 5.41
N TYR A 160 8.27 11.76 4.98
CA TYR A 160 8.83 11.20 3.75
C TYR A 160 8.37 11.98 2.51
N LYS A 161 9.33 12.56 1.77
CA LYS A 161 9.07 13.47 0.63
C LYS A 161 10.26 13.53 -0.32
N GLY A 162 10.18 14.43 -1.31
CA GLY A 162 11.30 14.75 -2.19
C GLY A 162 11.53 13.74 -3.31
N ASN A 163 12.78 13.70 -3.81
CA ASN A 163 13.15 12.89 -4.98
C ASN A 163 13.01 11.39 -4.72
N SER A 164 13.28 10.93 -3.49
CA SER A 164 13.15 9.51 -3.12
C SER A 164 11.70 9.03 -3.25
N ALA A 165 10.75 9.74 -2.63
CA ALA A 165 9.32 9.44 -2.76
C ALA A 165 8.82 9.54 -4.23
N THR A 166 9.28 10.55 -4.97
CA THR A 166 8.90 10.74 -6.38
C THR A 166 9.40 9.59 -7.26
N LYS A 167 10.65 9.15 -7.06
CA LYS A 167 11.26 8.03 -7.79
C LYS A 167 10.49 6.73 -7.57
N ILE A 168 10.07 6.45 -6.34
CA ILE A 168 9.26 5.27 -6.01
C ILE A 168 7.93 5.30 -6.76
N TRP A 169 7.18 6.39 -6.68
CA TRP A 169 5.89 6.49 -7.39
C TRP A 169 6.07 6.40 -8.90
N GLN A 170 7.10 7.02 -9.46
CA GLN A 170 7.42 6.88 -10.89
C GLN A 170 7.67 5.43 -11.28
N ALA A 171 8.46 4.68 -10.50
CA ALA A 171 8.70 3.26 -10.75
C ALA A 171 7.38 2.45 -10.69
N ILE A 172 6.54 2.66 -9.68
CA ILE A 172 5.25 1.96 -9.54
C ILE A 172 4.32 2.26 -10.74
N TYR A 173 4.20 3.51 -11.17
CA TYR A 173 3.37 3.84 -12.33
C TYR A 173 3.96 3.34 -13.66
N GLN A 174 5.28 3.23 -13.76
CA GLN A 174 5.97 2.68 -14.93
C GLN A 174 5.81 1.16 -15.04
N GLU A 175 5.45 0.45 -13.97
CA GLU A 175 5.03 -0.95 -14.05
C GLU A 175 3.76 -1.15 -14.88
N ASN A 176 3.01 -0.10 -15.22
CA ASN A 176 1.83 -0.16 -16.10
C ASN A 176 2.16 -0.43 -17.59
N CYS A 177 3.15 -1.27 -17.85
CA CYS A 177 3.60 -1.70 -19.16
C CYS A 177 2.97 -3.04 -19.58
N PHE A 178 1.63 -3.16 -19.54
CA PHE A 178 0.95 -4.29 -20.16
C PHE A 178 1.33 -4.33 -21.66
N LYS A 179 1.65 -5.51 -22.20
CA LYS A 179 2.16 -5.64 -23.58
C LYS A 179 1.20 -4.94 -24.55
N PRO A 180 1.62 -3.85 -25.23
CA PRO A 180 0.76 -3.22 -26.21
C PRO A 180 0.58 -4.20 -27.37
N ASP A 181 -0.66 -4.41 -27.81
CA ASP A 181 -0.87 -4.89 -29.18
C ASP A 181 -0.32 -3.80 -30.11
N PRO A 182 0.73 -4.06 -30.92
CA PRO A 182 1.37 -3.08 -31.79
C PRO A 182 0.44 -2.47 -32.84
N LYS A 183 -0.81 -2.94 -32.93
CA LYS A 183 -1.87 -2.38 -33.78
C LYS A 183 -2.47 -1.08 -33.25
N PHE A 184 -2.41 -0.77 -31.95
CA PHE A 184 -3.30 0.24 -31.36
C PHE A 184 -2.68 1.56 -30.90
N ASP A 185 -1.37 1.69 -30.65
CA ASP A 185 -0.79 3.03 -30.44
C ASP A 185 0.75 3.09 -30.57
N LYS A 186 1.24 3.85 -31.56
CA LYS A 186 2.69 4.10 -31.76
C LYS A 186 3.21 5.35 -31.03
N ASN A 187 2.33 6.22 -30.53
CA ASN A 187 2.70 7.54 -30.00
C ASN A 187 2.40 7.70 -28.49
N PHE A 188 2.05 6.62 -27.79
CA PHE A 188 1.64 6.61 -26.39
C PHE A 188 2.68 7.15 -25.40
N LEU A 189 3.98 7.03 -25.69
CA LEU A 189 5.06 7.52 -24.81
C LEU A 189 5.12 9.05 -24.70
N LEU A 190 4.40 9.78 -25.56
CA LEU A 190 4.48 11.24 -25.64
C LEU A 190 3.27 11.95 -24.99
N HIS A 191 2.07 11.35 -24.99
CA HIS A 191 0.85 11.95 -24.41
C HIS A 191 -0.11 10.91 -23.80
N PRO A 192 -0.11 10.71 -22.47
CA PRO A 192 -0.99 9.73 -21.84
C PRO A 192 -2.43 10.27 -21.74
N THR A 193 -3.34 9.73 -22.54
CA THR A 193 -4.79 9.92 -22.36
C THR A 193 -5.44 8.61 -21.93
N THR A 194 -6.35 8.66 -20.95
CA THR A 194 -7.08 7.47 -20.44
C THR A 194 -7.95 6.79 -21.49
N GLY A 195 -8.23 7.44 -22.62
CA GLY A 195 -9.04 6.94 -23.73
C GLY A 195 -8.37 5.94 -24.66
N GLY A 196 -7.03 5.89 -24.72
CA GLY A 196 -6.26 5.03 -25.64
C GLY A 196 -5.66 3.76 -25.02
N LEU A 197 -5.88 3.54 -23.72
CA LEU A 197 -5.35 2.40 -22.97
C LEU A 197 -6.23 1.15 -23.13
N CYS A 198 -5.61 -0.04 -23.22
CA CYS A 198 -6.26 -1.33 -22.99
C CYS A 198 -6.95 -1.32 -21.61
N LEU A 199 -8.05 -2.06 -21.45
CA LEU A 199 -8.91 -2.05 -20.25
C LEU A 199 -8.11 -2.36 -18.97
N GLU A 200 -7.17 -3.27 -19.10
CA GLU A 200 -6.23 -3.80 -18.12
C GLU A 200 -5.31 -2.70 -17.56
N LYS A 201 -4.71 -1.91 -18.47
CA LYS A 201 -3.88 -0.75 -18.12
C LYS A 201 -4.65 0.31 -17.37
N ARG A 202 -5.93 0.49 -17.72
CA ARG A 202 -6.81 1.45 -17.06
C ARG A 202 -7.16 0.99 -15.65
N VAL A 203 -7.47 -0.29 -15.46
CA VAL A 203 -7.70 -0.86 -14.12
C VAL A 203 -6.46 -0.68 -13.25
N PHE A 204 -5.29 -1.10 -13.71
CA PHE A 204 -4.06 -0.98 -12.94
C PHE A 204 -3.77 0.47 -12.55
N TYR A 205 -3.88 1.40 -13.50
CA TYR A 205 -3.73 2.83 -13.21
C TYR A 205 -4.70 3.31 -12.12
N ARG A 206 -5.98 2.91 -12.19
CA ARG A 206 -6.98 3.30 -11.19
C ARG A 206 -6.70 2.68 -9.81
N LEU A 207 -6.20 1.45 -9.76
CA LEU A 207 -5.74 0.79 -8.52
C LEU A 207 -4.62 1.58 -7.86
N ILE A 208 -3.53 1.84 -8.59
CA ILE A 208 -2.37 2.58 -8.07
C ILE A 208 -2.75 4.03 -7.73
N SER A 209 -3.55 4.67 -8.58
CA SER A 209 -4.05 6.03 -8.28
C SER A 209 -4.94 6.06 -7.06
N GLY A 210 -5.79 5.07 -6.82
CA GLY A 210 -6.63 4.99 -5.63
C GLY A 210 -5.79 4.75 -4.36
N LEU A 211 -4.79 3.87 -4.42
CA LEU A 211 -3.79 3.68 -3.36
C LEU A 211 -3.09 5.00 -3.01
N HIS A 212 -2.53 5.68 -4.01
CA HIS A 212 -1.84 6.95 -3.80
C HIS A 212 -2.77 8.02 -3.20
N THR A 213 -4.02 8.07 -3.65
CA THR A 213 -5.06 8.95 -3.06
C THR A 213 -5.30 8.62 -1.60
N ALA A 214 -5.47 7.34 -1.23
CA ALA A 214 -5.71 6.90 0.14
C ALA A 214 -4.56 7.31 1.09
N ILE A 215 -3.32 7.05 0.68
CA ILE A 215 -2.12 7.46 1.43
C ILE A 215 -2.09 8.98 1.61
N THR A 216 -2.35 9.74 0.55
CA THR A 216 -2.35 11.21 0.59
C THR A 216 -3.42 11.75 1.53
N ILE A 217 -4.61 11.15 1.54
CA ILE A 217 -5.70 11.51 2.47
C ILE A 217 -5.26 11.21 3.90
N SER A 218 -4.72 10.03 4.17
CA SER A 218 -4.21 9.67 5.50
C SER A 218 -3.18 10.67 6.03
N ILE A 219 -2.22 11.06 5.18
CA ILE A 219 -1.20 12.07 5.52
C ILE A 219 -1.83 13.44 5.80
N ALA A 220 -2.86 13.84 5.05
CA ALA A 220 -3.58 15.08 5.29
C ALA A 220 -4.42 15.02 6.58
N SER A 221 -5.01 13.85 6.89
CA SER A 221 -5.87 13.63 8.05
C SER A 221 -5.10 13.60 9.37
N TYR A 222 -3.94 12.96 9.34
CA TYR A 222 -3.03 12.80 10.47
C TYR A 222 -1.70 13.48 10.16
N ASN A 223 -1.76 14.79 9.96
CA ASN A 223 -0.60 15.62 9.70
C ASN A 223 0.04 16.08 11.03
N TYR A 224 1.29 16.53 10.99
CA TYR A 224 2.02 16.91 12.20
C TYR A 224 2.48 18.36 12.17
N LYS A 225 2.21 19.08 13.26
CA LYS A 225 2.75 20.42 13.53
C LYS A 225 3.83 20.30 14.61
N PRO A 226 5.10 20.61 14.31
CA PRO A 226 6.13 20.67 15.34
C PRO A 226 5.81 21.76 16.37
N PRO A 227 6.33 21.64 17.60
CA PRO A 227 6.13 22.63 18.65
C PRO A 227 6.72 23.99 18.25
N LEU A 228 6.06 25.09 18.63
CA LEU A 228 6.61 26.42 18.44
C LEU A 228 7.93 26.56 19.24
N ALA A 229 8.99 27.00 18.56
CA ALA A 229 10.33 27.20 19.11
C ALA A 229 11.03 25.93 19.66
N GLY A 230 10.57 24.71 19.31
CA GLY A 230 11.24 23.46 19.69
C GLY A 230 11.03 23.01 21.13
N PHE A 231 10.18 23.71 21.90
CA PHE A 231 9.85 23.36 23.28
C PHE A 231 8.44 22.75 23.37
N GLY A 232 8.36 21.52 23.85
CA GLY A 232 7.10 20.78 24.05
C GLY A 232 6.85 19.70 22.99
N GLU A 233 5.71 19.02 23.11
CA GLU A 233 5.29 18.01 22.13
C GLU A 233 4.54 18.67 20.97
N GLY A 234 4.86 18.28 19.74
CA GLY A 234 4.07 18.70 18.57
C GLY A 234 2.70 18.02 18.54
N THR A 235 1.81 18.55 17.70
CA THR A 235 0.40 18.14 17.67
C THR A 235 0.02 17.53 16.33
N TRP A 236 -0.76 16.45 16.40
CA TRP A 236 -1.39 15.85 15.22
C TRP A 236 -2.67 16.61 14.87
N TYR A 237 -2.83 16.97 13.60
CA TYR A 237 -3.95 17.78 13.15
C TYR A 237 -4.37 17.43 11.71
N ARG A 238 -5.59 17.83 11.36
CA ARG A 238 -6.12 17.71 10.00
C ARG A 238 -5.66 18.89 9.14
N ASN A 239 -4.86 18.62 8.13
CA ASN A 239 -4.35 19.62 7.19
C ASN A 239 -5.32 19.83 6.02
N VAL A 240 -6.32 20.67 6.24
CA VAL A 240 -7.35 21.03 5.24
C VAL A 240 -6.73 21.69 4.00
N GLU A 241 -5.67 22.48 4.17
CA GLU A 241 -5.02 23.17 3.07
C GLU A 241 -4.31 22.20 2.12
N MET A 242 -3.62 21.21 2.69
CA MET A 242 -3.04 20.11 1.91
C MET A 242 -4.13 19.34 1.13
N PHE A 243 -5.25 19.03 1.79
CA PHE A 243 -6.37 18.35 1.13
C PHE A 243 -6.94 19.18 -0.04
N LYS A 244 -7.20 20.48 0.17
CA LYS A 244 -7.67 21.39 -0.88
C LYS A 244 -6.66 21.52 -2.03
N GLY A 245 -5.38 21.67 -1.73
CA GLY A 245 -4.33 21.79 -2.76
C GLY A 245 -4.16 20.53 -3.59
N ARG A 246 -4.42 19.35 -3.03
CA ARG A 246 -4.26 18.06 -3.74
C ARG A 246 -5.52 17.59 -4.48
N PHE A 247 -6.71 17.85 -3.92
CA PHE A 247 -7.96 17.31 -4.45
C PHE A 247 -9.01 18.36 -4.82
N GLY A 248 -8.78 19.62 -4.46
CA GLY A 248 -9.66 20.73 -4.79
C GLY A 248 -9.61 21.09 -6.29
N PRO A 249 -10.63 21.82 -6.78
CA PRO A 249 -10.73 22.19 -8.20
C PRO A 249 -9.74 23.27 -8.65
N GLN A 250 -8.93 23.82 -7.72
CA GLN A 250 -8.04 24.96 -7.96
C GLN A 250 -7.05 24.71 -9.11
N TRP A 251 -6.56 23.48 -9.25
CA TRP A 251 -5.53 23.09 -10.22
C TRP A 251 -6.09 22.22 -11.37
N GLY A 252 -7.42 22.14 -11.53
CA GLY A 252 -8.10 21.36 -12.57
C GLY A 252 -8.99 20.22 -12.04
N GLN A 253 -9.46 19.35 -12.94
CA GLN A 253 -10.34 18.22 -12.59
C GLN A 253 -9.58 16.97 -12.11
N GLU A 254 -8.25 16.96 -12.19
CA GLU A 254 -7.44 15.79 -11.81
C GLU A 254 -7.65 15.34 -10.36
N GLY A 255 -7.80 16.30 -9.44
CA GLY A 255 -8.07 15.99 -8.03
C GLY A 255 -9.35 15.19 -7.84
N LEU A 256 -10.40 15.53 -8.58
CA LEU A 256 -11.68 14.81 -8.55
C LEU A 256 -11.57 13.41 -9.17
N GLU A 257 -10.81 13.26 -10.26
CA GLU A 257 -10.54 11.94 -10.85
C GLU A 257 -9.75 11.02 -9.90
N ARG A 258 -8.79 11.57 -9.16
CA ARG A 258 -8.03 10.84 -8.13
C ARG A 258 -8.94 10.36 -7.00
N LEU A 259 -9.92 11.17 -6.57
CA LEU A 259 -10.94 10.75 -5.62
C LEU A 259 -11.83 9.64 -6.21
N LYS A 260 -12.27 9.74 -7.46
CA LYS A 260 -13.03 8.66 -8.12
C LYS A 260 -12.24 7.35 -8.18
N ASN A 261 -10.91 7.42 -8.33
CA ASN A 261 -10.05 6.24 -8.29
C ASN A 261 -9.99 5.61 -6.89
N LEU A 262 -10.03 6.39 -5.81
CA LEU A 262 -10.20 5.84 -4.46
C LEU A 262 -11.48 5.00 -4.33
N TYR A 263 -12.62 5.56 -4.74
CA TYR A 263 -13.90 4.84 -4.71
C TYR A 263 -13.87 3.58 -5.58
N PHE A 264 -13.16 3.61 -6.71
CA PHE A 264 -12.97 2.43 -7.55
C PHE A 264 -12.26 1.30 -6.80
N VAL A 265 -11.18 1.58 -6.08
CA VAL A 265 -10.47 0.54 -5.31
C VAL A 265 -11.31 0.02 -4.17
N TYR A 266 -12.01 0.91 -3.46
CA TYR A 266 -12.96 0.52 -2.41
C TYR A 266 -14.03 -0.46 -2.94
N LEU A 267 -14.65 -0.16 -4.08
CA LEU A 267 -15.66 -1.02 -4.68
C LEU A 267 -15.08 -2.36 -5.18
N LEU A 268 -13.87 -2.34 -5.72
CA LEU A 268 -13.19 -3.55 -6.20
C LEU A 268 -12.89 -4.51 -5.03
N GLU A 269 -12.35 -4.00 -3.93
CA GLU A 269 -12.09 -4.81 -2.73
C GLU A 269 -13.39 -5.24 -2.05
N LEU A 270 -14.41 -4.38 -1.99
CA LEU A 270 -15.75 -4.75 -1.50
C LEU A 270 -16.34 -5.90 -2.32
N ARG A 271 -16.16 -5.89 -3.64
CA ARG A 271 -16.61 -6.99 -4.50
C ARG A 271 -15.83 -8.28 -4.23
N ALA A 272 -14.51 -8.20 -4.02
CA ALA A 272 -13.73 -9.35 -3.60
C ALA A 272 -14.26 -9.95 -2.29
N LEU A 273 -14.58 -9.11 -1.29
CA LEU A 273 -15.17 -9.54 -0.02
C LEU A 273 -16.54 -10.22 -0.19
N GLN A 274 -17.39 -9.70 -1.07
CA GLN A 274 -18.67 -10.34 -1.42
C GLN A 274 -18.45 -11.73 -2.03
N LYS A 275 -17.44 -11.88 -2.89
CA LYS A 275 -17.13 -13.13 -3.59
C LYS A 275 -16.61 -14.22 -2.65
N ILE A 276 -15.73 -13.87 -1.70
CA ILE A 276 -15.23 -14.83 -0.68
C ILE A 276 -16.14 -14.98 0.54
N ALA A 277 -17.32 -14.36 0.56
CA ALA A 277 -18.24 -14.47 1.68
C ALA A 277 -18.51 -15.93 2.15
N PRO A 278 -18.66 -16.94 1.25
CA PRO A 278 -18.79 -18.34 1.68
C PRO A 278 -17.54 -18.89 2.37
N TYR A 279 -16.35 -18.54 1.88
CA TYR A 279 -15.07 -18.95 2.44
C TYR A 279 -14.86 -18.37 3.83
N LEU A 280 -15.15 -17.07 4.01
CA LEU A 280 -15.00 -16.39 5.30
C LEU A 280 -15.96 -16.90 6.39
N LYS A 281 -17.09 -17.50 6.01
CA LYS A 281 -18.03 -18.11 6.97
C LYS A 281 -17.51 -19.43 7.55
N THR A 282 -16.64 -20.13 6.83
CA THR A 282 -16.03 -21.39 7.27
C THR A 282 -14.70 -21.17 7.99
N GLU A 283 -14.11 -19.98 7.84
CA GLU A 283 -12.83 -19.63 8.44
C GLU A 283 -12.92 -19.57 9.97
N LEU A 284 -11.92 -20.16 10.65
CA LEU A 284 -11.91 -20.24 12.11
C LEU A 284 -11.43 -18.94 12.75
N PHE A 285 -10.61 -18.16 12.04
CA PHE A 285 -9.94 -16.98 12.59
C PHE A 285 -9.17 -17.29 13.89
N TYR A 286 -8.43 -18.40 13.89
CA TYR A 286 -7.75 -18.93 15.07
C TYR A 286 -6.69 -17.96 15.62
N THR A 287 -6.76 -17.68 16.92
CA THR A 287 -5.78 -16.86 17.66
C THR A 287 -5.26 -17.56 18.92
N GLY A 288 -5.66 -18.80 19.18
CA GLY A 288 -5.42 -19.50 20.45
C GLY A 288 -6.40 -19.13 21.58
N SER A 289 -7.22 -18.07 21.41
CA SER A 289 -8.28 -17.68 22.34
C SER A 289 -9.66 -17.96 21.75
N THR A 290 -10.36 -18.95 22.30
CA THR A 290 -11.69 -19.34 21.80
C THR A 290 -12.74 -18.23 21.88
N GLU A 291 -12.64 -17.36 22.89
CA GLU A 291 -13.55 -16.22 23.07
C GLU A 291 -13.31 -15.18 21.97
N GLU A 292 -12.05 -14.82 21.72
CA GLU A 292 -11.70 -13.85 20.69
C GLU A 292 -12.02 -14.34 19.28
N ASP A 293 -11.79 -15.62 19.00
CA ASP A 293 -12.11 -16.22 17.71
C ASP A 293 -13.63 -16.19 17.45
N GLN A 294 -14.45 -16.43 18.48
CA GLN A 294 -15.91 -16.35 18.40
C GLN A 294 -16.38 -14.93 18.13
N GLU A 295 -15.85 -13.94 18.85
CA GLU A 295 -16.17 -12.53 18.63
C GLU A 295 -15.75 -12.07 17.22
N THR A 296 -14.56 -12.47 16.77
CA THR A 296 -14.06 -12.15 15.44
C THR A 296 -14.98 -12.71 14.36
N ARG A 297 -15.42 -13.98 14.49
CA ARG A 297 -16.41 -14.60 13.60
C ARG A 297 -17.75 -13.86 13.62
N ALA A 298 -18.23 -13.43 14.79
CA ALA A 298 -19.50 -12.72 14.89
C ALA A 298 -19.48 -11.36 14.17
N ILE A 299 -18.39 -10.59 14.35
CA ILE A 299 -18.19 -9.31 13.66
C ILE A 299 -18.04 -9.53 12.15
N MET A 300 -17.25 -10.52 11.74
CA MET A 300 -17.05 -10.88 10.34
C MET A 300 -18.38 -11.24 9.66
N ASN A 301 -19.21 -12.07 10.29
CA ASN A 301 -20.51 -12.46 9.76
C ASN A 301 -21.44 -11.26 9.58
N SER A 302 -21.44 -10.31 10.51
CA SER A 302 -22.21 -9.07 10.40
C SER A 302 -21.71 -8.18 9.25
N LEU A 303 -20.38 -8.07 9.10
CA LEU A 303 -19.76 -7.32 8.01
C LEU A 303 -20.11 -7.94 6.64
N ILE A 304 -20.02 -9.27 6.51
CA ILE A 304 -20.39 -9.99 5.28
C ILE A 304 -21.86 -9.77 4.94
N GLN A 305 -22.77 -9.88 5.91
CA GLN A 305 -24.20 -9.65 5.68
C GLN A 305 -24.47 -8.24 5.14
N ILE A 306 -23.80 -7.22 5.69
CA ILE A 306 -23.90 -5.85 5.20
C ILE A 306 -23.31 -5.73 3.79
N ALA A 307 -22.15 -6.33 3.54
CA ALA A 307 -21.49 -6.31 2.25
C ALA A 307 -22.34 -6.99 1.16
N THR A 308 -23.04 -8.10 1.45
CA THR A 308 -23.90 -8.79 0.48
C THR A 308 -25.21 -8.07 0.16
N ASN A 309 -25.63 -7.11 1.00
CA ASN A 309 -26.90 -6.40 0.85
C ASN A 309 -26.82 -5.18 -0.08
N ILE A 310 -25.62 -4.74 -0.48
CA ILE A 310 -25.48 -3.67 -1.47
C ILE A 310 -25.75 -4.26 -2.88
N PRO A 311 -26.56 -3.60 -3.72
CA PRO A 311 -26.75 -4.04 -5.10
C PRO A 311 -25.38 -4.17 -5.79
N GLU A 312 -25.25 -5.15 -6.68
CA GLU A 312 -24.02 -5.35 -7.44
C GLU A 312 -23.63 -4.04 -8.14
N SER A 313 -22.58 -3.41 -7.62
CA SER A 313 -22.05 -2.13 -8.11
C SER A 313 -20.88 -2.36 -9.07
N PHE A 314 -20.50 -3.62 -9.29
CA PHE A 314 -19.32 -4.00 -10.05
C PHE A 314 -19.63 -5.20 -10.96
N ASP A 315 -19.64 -4.98 -12.27
CA ASP A 315 -19.77 -6.05 -13.26
C ASP A 315 -18.39 -6.62 -13.61
N GLU A 316 -18.09 -7.80 -13.06
CA GLU A 316 -16.86 -8.55 -13.35
C GLU A 316 -16.73 -8.87 -14.85
N ASN A 317 -17.84 -9.12 -15.53
CA ASN A 317 -17.84 -9.45 -16.95
C ASN A 317 -17.48 -8.24 -17.81
N GLU A 318 -17.66 -7.01 -17.29
CA GLU A 318 -17.22 -5.81 -17.98
C GLU A 318 -15.71 -5.61 -17.87
N MET A 319 -15.12 -5.99 -16.73
CA MET A 319 -13.69 -5.89 -16.45
C MET A 319 -12.87 -6.99 -17.15
N PHE A 320 -13.46 -8.16 -17.37
CA PHE A 320 -12.76 -9.35 -17.88
C PHE A 320 -13.40 -9.92 -19.16
N LYS A 321 -13.73 -9.04 -20.12
CA LYS A 321 -14.23 -9.45 -21.44
C LYS A 321 -13.12 -10.18 -22.21
N GLY A 322 -13.19 -11.51 -22.31
CA GLY A 322 -12.21 -12.25 -23.10
C GLY A 322 -12.51 -13.73 -23.23
N VAL A 323 -11.87 -14.36 -24.22
CA VAL A 323 -11.74 -15.82 -24.27
C VAL A 323 -11.03 -16.26 -23.00
N GLU A 324 -11.39 -17.40 -22.41
CA GLU A 324 -10.83 -17.91 -21.15
C GLU A 324 -9.28 -17.88 -21.09
N ALA A 325 -8.62 -18.01 -22.25
CA ALA A 325 -7.17 -17.87 -22.39
C ALA A 325 -6.64 -16.46 -22.12
N ASP A 326 -7.34 -15.41 -22.58
CA ASP A 326 -6.95 -14.01 -22.40
C ASP A 326 -7.10 -13.58 -20.93
N ALA A 327 -8.18 -14.01 -20.27
CA ALA A 327 -8.41 -13.75 -18.86
C ALA A 327 -7.33 -14.42 -17.97
N ARG A 328 -6.83 -15.60 -18.36
CA ARG A 328 -5.72 -16.28 -17.68
C ARG A 328 -4.39 -15.54 -17.85
N LEU A 329 -4.08 -15.07 -19.06
CA LEU A 329 -2.88 -14.27 -19.30
C LEU A 329 -2.92 -12.98 -18.47
N LEU A 330 -4.08 -12.33 -18.44
CA LEU A 330 -4.30 -11.12 -17.68
C LEU A 330 -4.09 -11.32 -16.17
N ARG A 331 -4.61 -12.41 -15.61
CA ARG A 331 -4.38 -12.78 -14.20
C ARG A 331 -2.88 -12.88 -13.89
N GLU A 332 -2.10 -13.55 -14.74
CA GLU A 332 -0.67 -13.69 -14.53
C GLU A 332 0.09 -12.36 -14.70
N GLU A 333 -0.31 -11.52 -15.66
CA GLU A 333 0.26 -10.17 -15.81
C GLU A 333 0.01 -9.31 -14.56
N PHE A 334 -1.22 -9.27 -14.04
CA PHE A 334 -1.51 -8.59 -12.78
C PHE A 334 -0.68 -9.15 -11.63
N ARG A 335 -0.60 -10.48 -11.49
CA ARG A 335 0.21 -11.12 -10.44
C ARG A 335 1.67 -10.66 -10.51
N LEU A 336 2.27 -10.67 -11.71
CA LEU A 336 3.65 -10.24 -11.92
C LEU A 336 3.85 -8.75 -11.60
N HIS A 337 2.93 -7.88 -12.04
CA HIS A 337 3.01 -6.45 -11.73
C HIS A 337 2.95 -6.17 -10.23
N PHE A 338 2.05 -6.85 -9.49
CA PHE A 338 1.96 -6.68 -8.04
C PHE A 338 3.17 -7.27 -7.30
N MET A 339 3.77 -8.36 -7.79
CA MET A 339 5.06 -8.84 -7.28
C MET A 339 6.19 -7.84 -7.51
N ASN A 340 6.26 -7.22 -8.68
CA ASN A 340 7.25 -6.18 -8.97
C ASN A 340 7.05 -4.96 -8.09
N ILE A 341 5.80 -4.54 -7.85
CA ILE A 341 5.49 -3.46 -6.92
C ILE A 341 5.95 -3.82 -5.50
N SER A 342 5.71 -5.05 -5.03
CA SER A 342 6.18 -5.50 -3.71
C SER A 342 7.71 -5.40 -3.57
N ARG A 343 8.45 -5.67 -4.66
CA ARG A 343 9.91 -5.46 -4.74
C ARG A 343 10.30 -3.98 -4.80
N ILE A 344 9.52 -3.13 -5.45
CA ILE A 344 9.74 -1.67 -5.44
C ILE A 344 9.52 -1.12 -4.02
N MET A 345 8.57 -1.68 -3.26
CA MET A 345 8.37 -1.28 -1.86
C MET A 345 9.59 -1.57 -0.98
N ASP A 346 10.47 -2.52 -1.35
CA ASP A 346 11.73 -2.74 -0.64
C ASP A 346 12.71 -1.56 -0.76
N CYS A 347 12.48 -0.65 -1.71
CA CYS A 347 13.28 0.56 -1.93
C CYS A 347 12.74 1.81 -1.23
N VAL A 348 11.68 1.68 -0.43
CA VAL A 348 11.08 2.80 0.30
C VAL A 348 11.86 3.00 1.60
N GLY A 349 12.58 4.12 1.69
CA GLY A 349 13.42 4.41 2.86
C GLY A 349 12.66 4.83 4.13
N CYS A 350 11.34 5.00 4.06
CA CYS A 350 10.49 5.24 5.23
C CYS A 350 9.87 3.92 5.71
N ASP A 351 10.19 3.48 6.93
CA ASP A 351 9.84 2.13 7.39
C ASP A 351 8.33 1.91 7.50
N LYS A 352 7.59 2.88 8.07
CA LYS A 352 6.12 2.81 8.13
C LYS A 352 5.49 2.89 6.74
N CYS A 353 6.04 3.72 5.86
CA CYS A 353 5.56 3.84 4.49
C CYS A 353 5.76 2.53 3.72
N ARG A 354 6.90 1.86 3.93
CA ARG A 354 7.21 0.54 3.38
C ARG A 354 6.27 -0.53 3.91
N LEU A 355 6.01 -0.55 5.23
CA LEU A 355 5.08 -1.47 5.87
C LEU A 355 3.69 -1.37 5.25
N TRP A 356 3.10 -0.17 5.24
CA TRP A 356 1.76 0.05 4.70
C TRP A 356 1.71 -0.14 3.18
N GLY A 357 2.77 0.26 2.47
CA GLY A 357 2.91 0.03 1.03
C GLY A 357 2.89 -1.46 0.68
N LYS A 358 3.65 -2.30 1.39
CA LYS A 358 3.60 -3.77 1.23
C LYS A 358 2.22 -4.33 1.60
N LEU A 359 1.65 -3.89 2.71
CA LEU A 359 0.34 -4.38 3.18
C LEU A 359 -0.77 -4.08 2.17
N GLN A 360 -0.89 -2.84 1.68
CA GLN A 360 -1.96 -2.43 0.78
C GLN A 360 -1.79 -3.02 -0.63
N THR A 361 -0.54 -3.17 -1.09
CA THR A 361 -0.27 -3.81 -2.39
C THR A 361 -0.53 -5.32 -2.33
N HIS A 362 -0.19 -5.99 -1.23
CA HIS A 362 -0.61 -7.35 -0.96
C HIS A 362 -2.14 -7.45 -0.92
N GLY A 363 -2.84 -6.59 -0.17
CA GLY A 363 -4.30 -6.60 -0.08
C GLY A 363 -5.02 -6.46 -1.43
N MET A 364 -4.58 -5.50 -2.27
CA MET A 364 -5.09 -5.38 -3.64
C MET A 364 -4.77 -6.61 -4.51
N GLY A 365 -3.57 -7.18 -4.37
CA GLY A 365 -3.19 -8.43 -5.03
C GLY A 365 -4.09 -9.61 -4.63
N THR A 366 -4.41 -9.72 -3.35
CA THR A 366 -5.36 -10.71 -2.81
C THR A 366 -6.77 -10.47 -3.35
N ALA A 367 -7.23 -9.23 -3.40
CA ALA A 367 -8.53 -8.89 -3.98
C ALA A 367 -8.61 -9.32 -5.46
N LEU A 368 -7.57 -9.09 -6.24
CA LEU A 368 -7.49 -9.58 -7.62
C LEU A 368 -7.41 -11.12 -7.69
N LYS A 369 -6.61 -11.77 -6.84
CA LYS A 369 -6.52 -13.25 -6.71
C LYS A 369 -7.90 -13.87 -6.48
N ILE A 370 -8.73 -13.22 -5.67
CA ILE A 370 -10.13 -13.58 -5.41
C ILE A 370 -11.00 -13.38 -6.64
N LEU A 371 -10.96 -12.20 -7.26
CA LEU A 371 -11.81 -11.89 -8.42
C LEU A 371 -11.52 -12.85 -9.58
N PHE A 372 -10.28 -13.31 -9.72
CA PHE A 372 -9.85 -14.30 -10.69
C PHE A 372 -10.01 -15.77 -10.26
N SER A 373 -10.65 -16.08 -9.12
CA SER A 373 -10.75 -17.45 -8.59
C SER A 373 -11.49 -18.42 -9.50
N ASP A 374 -12.48 -17.92 -10.25
CA ASP A 374 -13.38 -18.75 -11.07
C ASP A 374 -12.78 -19.12 -12.43
N LEU A 375 -11.61 -18.57 -12.77
CA LEU A 375 -10.90 -18.88 -14.01
C LEU A 375 -10.15 -20.22 -13.88
N PRO A 376 -10.30 -21.17 -14.82
CA PRO A 376 -9.58 -22.43 -14.79
C PRO A 376 -8.07 -22.25 -14.84
N ARG A 377 -7.36 -22.83 -13.86
CA ARG A 377 -5.88 -22.91 -13.85
C ARG A 377 -5.46 -24.06 -14.77
N SER A 378 -4.65 -23.79 -15.80
CA SER A 378 -4.05 -24.84 -16.62
C SER A 378 -2.68 -25.21 -16.08
N ILE A 379 -2.47 -26.49 -15.79
CA ILE A 379 -1.15 -27.11 -15.85
C ILE A 379 -1.22 -28.16 -16.95
N ASN A 380 -0.17 -28.17 -17.78
CA ASN A 380 0.08 -29.07 -18.89
C ASN A 380 -0.45 -30.49 -18.66
N GLY A 381 -1.20 -31.00 -19.65
CA GLY A 381 -1.32 -32.42 -19.99
C GLY A 381 -1.74 -33.39 -18.87
N ASN A 382 -2.98 -33.87 -18.97
CA ASN A 382 -3.52 -35.04 -18.26
C ASN A 382 -3.68 -34.91 -16.74
N GLY A 383 -4.83 -34.36 -16.34
CA GLY A 383 -5.35 -34.46 -14.98
C GLY A 383 -5.86 -33.11 -14.48
N LYS A 384 -7.17 -33.02 -14.23
CA LYS A 384 -7.77 -31.88 -13.53
C LYS A 384 -7.31 -31.88 -12.06
N SER A 385 -6.07 -31.49 -11.80
CA SER A 385 -5.65 -31.15 -10.45
C SER A 385 -6.17 -29.74 -10.16
N HIS A 386 -7.38 -29.68 -9.64
CA HIS A 386 -7.98 -28.46 -9.11
C HIS A 386 -7.15 -28.08 -7.86
N ILE A 387 -6.10 -27.27 -8.02
CA ILE A 387 -5.45 -26.69 -6.84
C ILE A 387 -6.54 -25.87 -6.14
N PRO A 388 -6.95 -26.21 -4.91
CA PRO A 388 -8.04 -25.53 -4.24
C PRO A 388 -7.73 -24.03 -4.12
N PHE A 389 -8.75 -23.19 -4.23
CA PHE A 389 -8.61 -21.79 -3.90
C PHE A 389 -8.34 -21.69 -2.39
N TYR A 390 -7.21 -21.09 -2.03
CA TYR A 390 -6.77 -20.95 -0.65
C TYR A 390 -6.21 -19.55 -0.43
N LEU A 391 -6.50 -19.01 0.75
CA LEU A 391 -5.99 -17.74 1.23
C LEU A 391 -5.26 -17.98 2.55
N THR A 392 -4.01 -17.54 2.63
CA THR A 392 -3.26 -17.56 3.89
C THR A 392 -3.88 -16.58 4.88
N ARG A 393 -3.56 -16.73 6.17
CA ARG A 393 -3.91 -15.68 7.14
C ARG A 393 -3.35 -14.33 6.72
N ASN A 394 -2.12 -14.28 6.21
CA ASN A 394 -1.50 -13.03 5.77
C ASN A 394 -2.26 -12.39 4.60
N ASP A 395 -2.81 -13.21 3.67
CA ASP A 395 -3.68 -12.75 2.58
C ASP A 395 -4.94 -12.07 3.15
N LEU A 396 -5.58 -12.69 4.15
CA LEU A 396 -6.77 -12.15 4.80
C LEU A 396 -6.46 -10.88 5.59
N VAL A 397 -5.39 -10.86 6.37
CA VAL A 397 -4.93 -9.67 7.11
C VAL A 397 -4.69 -8.52 6.14
N ALA A 398 -3.94 -8.76 5.05
CA ALA A 398 -3.64 -7.74 4.06
C ALA A 398 -4.91 -7.23 3.37
N LEU A 399 -5.82 -8.10 2.96
CA LEU A 399 -7.08 -7.75 2.31
C LEU A 399 -7.94 -6.84 3.20
N PHE A 400 -8.18 -7.23 4.45
CA PHE A 400 -9.06 -6.47 5.34
C PHE A 400 -8.41 -5.16 5.81
N GLN A 401 -7.10 -5.16 6.09
CA GLN A 401 -6.39 -3.94 6.47
C GLN A 401 -6.33 -2.94 5.29
N SER A 402 -6.10 -3.43 4.06
CA SER A 402 -6.18 -2.63 2.83
C SER A 402 -7.57 -2.00 2.67
N PHE A 403 -8.62 -2.81 2.76
CA PHE A 403 -10.00 -2.33 2.68
C PHE A 403 -10.33 -1.31 3.78
N GLY A 404 -9.79 -1.54 4.99
CA GLY A 404 -9.82 -0.61 6.10
C GLY A 404 -9.26 0.78 5.79
N ARG A 405 -8.13 0.84 5.08
CA ARG A 405 -7.51 2.13 4.67
C ARG A 405 -8.37 2.88 3.67
N TYR A 406 -8.97 2.19 2.71
CA TYR A 406 -9.88 2.82 1.74
C TYR A 406 -11.19 3.29 2.40
N ALA A 407 -11.79 2.44 3.23
CA ALA A 407 -12.97 2.76 4.02
C ALA A 407 -12.73 3.96 4.96
N SER A 408 -11.58 3.99 5.63
CA SER A 408 -11.15 5.12 6.47
C SER A 408 -10.99 6.39 5.63
N SER A 409 -10.36 6.31 4.45
CA SER A 409 -10.17 7.46 3.56
C SER A 409 -11.50 8.10 3.14
N ILE A 410 -12.56 7.30 2.93
CA ILE A 410 -13.91 7.79 2.61
C ILE A 410 -14.52 8.55 3.80
N VAL A 411 -14.36 8.04 5.03
CA VAL A 411 -14.78 8.75 6.25
C VAL A 411 -14.05 10.09 6.37
N GLU A 412 -12.74 10.06 6.12
CA GLU A 412 -11.87 11.23 6.18
C GLU A 412 -12.25 12.32 5.17
N ILE A 413 -12.61 11.93 3.94
CA ILE A 413 -13.16 12.85 2.93
C ILE A 413 -14.42 13.55 3.45
N ASN A 414 -15.33 12.83 4.10
CA ASN A 414 -16.54 13.41 4.66
C ASN A 414 -16.23 14.44 5.75
N GLU A 415 -15.27 14.15 6.62
CA GLU A 415 -14.80 15.11 7.64
C GLU A 415 -14.16 16.35 7.02
N PHE A 416 -13.33 16.20 5.99
CA PHE A 416 -12.79 17.34 5.25
C PHE A 416 -13.90 18.20 4.63
N ARG A 417 -14.89 17.57 3.97
CA ARG A 417 -16.03 18.29 3.40
C ARG A 417 -16.80 19.05 4.48
N ARG A 418 -17.04 18.45 5.65
CA ARG A 418 -17.73 19.08 6.79
C ARG A 418 -16.96 20.31 7.30
N ILE A 419 -15.65 20.20 7.49
CA ILE A 419 -14.81 21.32 7.94
C ILE A 419 -14.83 22.45 6.91
N ILE A 420 -14.63 22.14 5.62
CA ILE A 420 -14.64 23.13 4.53
C ILE A 420 -15.98 23.87 4.46
N GLN A 421 -17.10 23.15 4.55
CA GLN A 421 -18.44 23.75 4.57
C GLN A 421 -18.67 24.64 5.79
N SER A 422 -18.15 24.25 6.97
CA SER A 422 -18.25 25.07 8.18
C SER A 422 -17.45 26.36 8.07
N SER A 423 -16.26 26.33 7.48
CA SER A 423 -15.44 27.52 7.25
C SER A 423 -16.10 28.51 6.28
N ILE A 424 -16.72 28.01 5.20
CA ILE A 424 -17.45 28.87 4.25
C ILE A 424 -18.66 29.53 4.93
N LYS A 425 -19.37 28.82 5.80
CA LYS A 425 -20.51 29.37 6.55
C LYS A 425 -20.11 30.39 7.62
N SER A 426 -18.87 30.37 8.10
CA SER A 426 -18.37 31.36 9.07
C SER A 426 -17.80 32.62 8.43
N GLU A 427 -17.49 32.57 7.13
CA GLU A 427 -16.98 33.70 6.35
C GLU A 427 -18.12 34.51 5.67
N LEU A 428 -19.32 33.91 5.57
CA LEU A 428 -20.58 34.53 5.14
C LEU A 428 -21.36 35.05 6.34
#